data_AF-A0A525KPW4-F1
#
_entry.id   AF-A0A525KPW4-F1
#
_cell.length_a   1.000
_cell.length_b   1.000
_cell.length_c   1.000
_cell.angle_alpha   90.00
_cell.angle_beta   90.00
_cell.angle_gamma   90.00
#
_symmetry.space_group_name_H-M   'P 1'
#
loop_
_entity.id
_entity.type
_entity.pdbx_description
1 polymer ?
#
loop_
_entity_poly.entity_id
_entity_poly.type
_entity_poly.pdbx_seq_one_letter_code
_entity_poly.pdbx_strand_id
1 'polypeptide(L)' 'MAHTQTAPTDSLKVGDHVVSKIPGIDWKGVIVEDLGPLGVDGSEIFVIRVGDEDEGRHFNARAENLERVAA' A
#
# COMPACT_ATOMS: atom_id res chain seq x y z
N MET A 1 -3.74 -17.89 -23.17
CA MET A 1 -3.68 -18.02 -21.70
C MET A 1 -3.34 -16.63 -21.18
N ALA A 2 -4.30 -15.90 -20.62
CA ALA A 2 -4.04 -14.56 -20.10
C ALA A 2 -3.14 -14.69 -18.87
N HIS A 3 -1.93 -14.13 -18.92
CA HIS A 3 -1.12 -13.96 -17.73
C HIS A 3 -1.85 -12.96 -16.84
N THR A 4 -2.55 -13.47 -15.83
CA THR A 4 -2.97 -12.66 -14.69
C THR A 4 -1.69 -12.20 -14.03
N GLN A 5 -1.20 -11.03 -14.44
CA GLN A 5 -0.05 -10.39 -13.86
C GLN A 5 -0.49 -9.85 -12.51
N THR A 6 -0.54 -10.74 -11.52
CA THR A 6 -0.57 -10.36 -10.12
C THR A 6 0.72 -9.58 -9.91
N ALA A 7 0.63 -8.25 -9.91
CA ALA A 7 1.79 -7.40 -9.68
C ALA A 7 2.44 -7.89 -8.37
N PRO A 8 3.69 -8.37 -8.41
CA PRO A 8 4.34 -8.89 -7.22
C PRO A 8 4.43 -7.76 -6.21
N THR A 9 4.43 -8.13 -4.94
CA THR A 9 4.62 -7.25 -3.78
C THR A 9 5.88 -6.36 -3.92
N ASP A 10 6.79 -6.67 -4.86
CA ASP A 10 7.92 -5.86 -5.35
C ASP A 10 7.57 -4.58 -6.13
N SER A 11 6.29 -4.30 -6.43
CA SER A 11 5.94 -3.15 -7.27
C SER A 11 5.80 -1.84 -6.50
N LEU A 12 5.49 -1.87 -5.21
CA LEU A 12 5.21 -0.66 -4.43
C LEU A 12 6.49 0.06 -4.05
N LYS A 13 6.52 1.39 -4.22
CA LYS A 13 7.67 2.25 -3.89
C LYS A 13 7.21 3.49 -3.14
N VAL A 14 8.15 4.10 -2.42
CA VAL A 14 7.96 5.42 -1.81
C VAL A 14 7.48 6.42 -2.88
N GLY A 15 6.45 7.19 -2.53
CA GLY A 15 5.76 8.15 -3.40
C GLY A 15 4.55 7.57 -4.16
N ASP A 16 4.33 6.26 -4.12
CA ASP A 16 3.13 5.68 -4.73
C ASP A 16 1.87 6.06 -3.95
N HIS A 17 0.82 6.41 -4.70
CA HIS A 17 -0.53 6.50 -4.16
C HIS A 17 -1.12 5.09 -4.10
N VAL A 18 -1.74 4.76 -2.97
CA VAL A 18 -2.26 3.42 -2.69
C VAL A 18 -3.63 3.47 -2.05
N VAL A 19 -4.37 2.38 -2.21
CA VAL A 19 -5.63 2.11 -1.49
C VAL A 19 -5.57 0.79 -0.76
N SER A 20 -6.42 0.65 0.25
CA SER A 20 -6.63 -0.61 0.95
C SER A 20 -7.31 -1.65 0.05
N LYS A 21 -6.77 -2.86 0.01
CA LYS A 21 -7.42 -4.07 -0.54
C LYS A 21 -8.30 -4.79 0.48
N ILE A 22 -8.25 -4.40 1.75
CA ILE A 22 -8.96 -5.12 2.82
C ILE A 22 -10.46 -4.82 2.69
N PRO A 23 -11.32 -5.85 2.54
CA PRO A 23 -12.76 -5.65 2.43
C PRO A 23 -13.34 -4.88 3.63
N GLY A 24 -14.14 -3.85 3.36
CA GLY A 24 -14.75 -3.01 4.40
C GLY A 24 -13.83 -1.94 4.99
N ILE A 25 -12.58 -1.85 4.55
CA ILE A 25 -11.66 -0.77 4.90
C ILE A 25 -11.46 0.11 3.66
N ASP A 26 -12.07 1.29 3.66
CA ASP A 26 -11.89 2.31 2.61
C ASP A 26 -10.97 3.42 3.12
N TRP A 27 -9.77 3.49 2.52
CA TRP A 27 -8.86 4.62 2.67
C TRP A 27 -7.90 4.69 1.51
N LYS A 28 -7.38 5.90 1.30
CA LYS A 28 -6.34 6.21 0.33
C LYS A 28 -5.14 6.82 1.03
N GLY A 29 -3.95 6.62 0.49
CA GLY A 29 -2.73 7.13 1.09
C GLY A 29 -1.54 7.13 0.16
N VAL A 30 -0.41 7.58 0.68
CA VAL A 30 0.87 7.63 -0.04
C VAL A 30 1.93 6.91 0.78
N ILE A 31 2.70 6.05 0.12
CA ILE A 31 3.85 5.39 0.74
C ILE A 31 4.95 6.42 0.96
N VAL A 32 5.45 6.53 2.18
CA VAL A 32 6.53 7.47 2.52
C VAL A 32 7.81 6.79 2.97
N GLU A 33 7.73 5.54 3.41
CA GLU A 33 8.90 4.75 3.81
C GLU A 33 8.65 3.28 3.52
N ASP A 34 9.67 2.59 3.01
CA ASP A 34 9.72 1.13 2.92
C ASP A 34 10.56 0.61 4.08
N LEU A 35 9.93 -0.12 4.99
CA LEU A 35 10.58 -0.66 6.19
C LEU A 35 11.17 -2.05 5.94
N GLY A 36 10.99 -2.58 4.72
CA GLY A 36 11.51 -3.88 4.31
C GLY A 36 10.66 -5.07 4.79
N PRO A 37 11.19 -6.29 4.66
CA PRO A 37 10.44 -7.51 4.93
C PRO A 37 10.23 -7.74 6.44
N LEU A 38 8.99 -8.10 6.83
CA LEU A 38 8.62 -8.46 8.21
C LEU A 38 8.81 -9.95 8.54
N GLY A 39 9.14 -10.79 7.56
CA GLY A 39 9.26 -12.24 7.73
C GLY A 39 9.09 -12.99 6.41
N VAL A 40 8.66 -14.26 6.50
CA VAL A 40 8.34 -15.07 5.32
C VAL A 40 7.10 -14.46 4.65
N ASP A 41 7.28 -13.90 3.46
CA ASP A 41 6.25 -13.42 2.53
C ASP A 41 5.50 -12.10 2.85
N GLY A 42 6.05 -11.20 3.68
CA GLY A 42 5.40 -9.89 3.94
C GLY A 42 6.37 -8.72 4.04
N SER A 43 5.96 -7.54 3.55
CA SER A 43 6.72 -6.27 3.67
C SER A 43 5.92 -5.22 4.45
N GLU A 44 6.58 -4.50 5.35
CA GLU A 44 5.98 -3.35 6.04
C GLU A 44 6.34 -2.05 5.34
N ILE A 45 5.36 -1.17 5.25
CA ILE A 45 5.53 0.15 4.67
C ILE A 45 4.83 1.19 5.53
N PHE A 46 5.44 2.37 5.63
CA PHE A 46 4.85 3.50 6.30
C PHE A 46 4.01 4.30 5.29
N VAL A 47 2.74 4.51 5.63
CA VAL A 47 1.77 5.16 4.74
C VAL A 47 1.15 6.36 5.45
N ILE A 48 1.01 7.45 4.70
CA ILE A 48 0.25 8.63 5.11
C ILE A 48 -1.14 8.54 4.49
N ARG A 49 -2.19 8.63 5.32
CA ARG A 49 -3.58 8.69 4.84
C ARG A 49 -3.84 10.04 4.17
N VAL A 50 -4.54 9.99 3.04
CA VAL A 50 -4.92 11.15 2.22
C VAL A 50 -6.43 11.12 2.02
N GLY A 51 -7.12 12.21 2.34
CA GLY A 51 -8.58 12.36 2.25
C GLY A 51 -9.11 13.41 3.22
N ASP A 52 -10.36 13.82 3.06
CA ASP A 52 -10.92 15.03 3.69
C ASP A 52 -10.98 15.01 5.23
N GLU A 53 -11.08 13.84 5.87
CA GLU A 53 -11.28 13.73 7.34
C GLU A 53 -10.05 13.24 8.12
N ASP A 54 -9.07 12.62 7.46
CA ASP A 54 -7.94 11.95 8.11
C ASP A 54 -6.58 12.30 7.45
N GLU A 55 -6.50 13.41 6.72
CA GLU A 55 -5.26 13.85 6.05
C GLU A 55 -4.10 13.97 7.05
N GLY A 56 -2.96 13.35 6.71
CA GLY A 56 -1.75 13.41 7.54
C GLY A 56 -1.70 12.40 8.69
N ARG A 57 -2.66 11.47 8.80
CA ARG A 57 -2.53 10.35 9.74
C ARG A 57 -1.58 9.30 9.19
N HIS A 58 -0.52 8.99 9.93
CA HIS A 58 0.47 7.98 9.53
C HIS A 58 0.22 6.64 10.24
N PHE A 59 0.48 5.53 9.55
CA PHE A 59 0.40 4.19 10.12
C PHE A 59 1.24 3.19 9.32
N ASN A 60 1.57 2.07 9.96
CA ASN A 60 2.20 0.94 9.29
C ASN A 60 1.14 0.11 8.57
N ALA A 61 1.41 -0.23 7.32
CA ALA A 61 0.59 -1.13 6.52
C ALA A 61 1.46 -2.25 5.95
N ARG A 62 0.80 -3.36 5.61
CA ARG A 62 1.45 -4.44 4.88
C ARG A 62 1.29 -4.24 3.38
N ALA A 63 2.38 -4.33 2.63
CA ALA A 63 2.40 -4.09 1.20
C ALA A 63 1.39 -4.98 0.43
N GLU A 64 1.20 -6.23 0.85
CA GLU A 64 0.25 -7.15 0.23
C GLU A 64 -1.22 -6.71 0.35
N ASN A 65 -1.53 -5.90 1.37
CA ASN A 65 -2.86 -5.36 1.61
C ASN A 65 -3.14 -4.07 0.84
N LEU A 66 -2.18 -3.59 0.04
CA LEU A 66 -2.30 -2.33 -0.70
C LEU A 66 -2.33 -2.55 -2.21
N GLU A 67 -3.03 -1.65 -2.88
CA GLU A 67 -3.05 -1.55 -4.34
C GLU A 67 -2.56 -0.18 -4.78
N ARG A 68 -1.62 -0.12 -5.74
CA ARG A 68 -1.20 1.13 -6.35
C ARG A 68 -2.35 1.72 -7.16
N VAL A 69 -2.64 2.99 -6.94
CA VAL A 69 -3.51 3.79 -7.82
C VAL A 69 -2.64 4.34 -8.94
N ALA A 70 -2.93 3.93 -10.17
CA ALA A 70 -2.37 4.60 -11.35
C ALA A 70 -2.99 6.00 -11.44
N ALA A 71 -2.15 7.02 -11.48
CA ALA A 71 -2.55 8.39 -11.81
C ALA A 71 -2.97 8.51 -13.28
#